data_AF-A0A960ZTN1-F1
#
_entry.id   AF-A0A960ZTN1-F1
#
_cell.length_a   1.000
_cell.length_b   1.000
_cell.length_c   1.000
_cell.angle_alpha   90.00
_cell.angle_beta   90.00
_cell.angle_gamma   90.00
#
_symmetry.space_group_name_H-M   'P 1'
#
loop_
_entity.id
_entity.type
_entity.pdbx_description
1 polymer ?
#
loop_
_entity_poly.entity_id
_entity_poly.type
_entity_poly.pdbx_seq_one_letter_code
_entity_poly.pdbx_strand_id
1 'polypeptide(L)' 'MKFLLALAFAVLSATSGYSRTLITPSFVVVIINNEPEGVVSSDNIFYVGVSKKSGDSIKIKGQTVHTTDADGV' A
#
# COMPACT_ATOMS: atom_id res chain seq x y z
N MET A 1 28.36 -32.16 5.93
CA MET A 1 28.33 -30.70 6.22
C MET A 1 28.27 -29.87 4.93
N LYS A 2 27.31 -30.13 4.03
CA LYS A 2 27.10 -29.36 2.79
C LYS A 2 25.62 -29.10 2.47
N PHE A 3 24.71 -29.82 3.11
CA PHE A 3 23.25 -29.61 2.98
C PHE A 3 22.68 -28.58 3.97
N LEU A 4 23.49 -28.05 4.89
CA LEU A 4 23.07 -27.02 5.85
C LEU A 4 23.23 -25.58 5.32
N LEU A 5 23.89 -25.39 4.16
CA LEU A 5 24.17 -24.05 3.63
C LEU A 5 23.07 -23.53 2.67
N ALA A 6 22.18 -24.38 2.19
CA ALA A 6 21.17 -24.01 1.20
C ALA A 6 19.86 -23.47 1.81
N LEU A 7 19.62 -23.65 3.11
CA LEU A 7 18.39 -23.21 3.77
C LEU A 7 18.43 -21.75 4.26
N ALA A 8 19.59 -21.10 4.19
CA ALA A 8 19.78 -19.74 4.69
C ALA A 8 19.42 -18.63 3.68
N PHE A 9 19.09 -18.97 2.42
CA PHE A 9 18.87 -17.96 1.36
C PHE A 9 17.38 -17.61 1.12
N ALA A 10 16.46 -18.22 1.86
CA ALA A 10 15.02 -17.94 1.76
C ALA A 10 14.54 -16.99 2.87
N VAL A 11 15.37 -16.01 3.26
CA VAL A 11 14.89 -14.87 4.06
C VAL A 11 14.06 -13.99 3.13
N LEU A 12 12.80 -14.39 3.06
CA LEU A 12 11.65 -13.66 2.57
C LEU A 12 11.86 -12.15 2.75
N SER A 13 12.00 -11.42 1.64
CA SER A 13 11.91 -9.96 1.64
C SER A 13 10.49 -9.58 2.07
N ALA A 14 10.27 -9.47 3.37
CA ALA A 14 9.04 -8.94 3.93
C ALA A 14 9.00 -7.46 3.56
N THR A 15 8.32 -7.12 2.47
CA THR A 15 7.96 -5.73 2.21
C THR A 15 7.05 -5.27 3.35
N SER A 16 7.48 -4.27 4.10
CA SER A 16 6.74 -3.68 5.22
C SER A 16 5.64 -2.76 4.68
N GLY A 17 4.66 -3.35 4.01
CA GLY A 17 3.45 -2.64 3.62
C GLY A 17 2.60 -2.34 4.85
N TYR A 18 2.13 -1.10 4.97
CA TYR A 18 1.18 -0.73 6.01
C TYR A 18 -0.22 -0.55 5.41
N SER A 19 -1.21 -0.98 6.18
CA SER A 19 -2.62 -0.87 5.82
C SER A 19 -3.34 0.05 6.78
N ARG A 20 -4.16 0.95 6.25
CA ARG A 20 -5.00 1.85 7.04
C ARG A 20 -6.45 1.74 6.60
N THR A 21 -7.35 1.73 7.56
CA THR A 21 -8.79 1.71 7.29
C THR A 21 -9.37 3.12 7.43
N LEU A 22 -10.03 3.60 6.38
CA LEU A 22 -10.80 4.83 6.38
C LEU A 22 -12.29 4.49 6.44
N ILE A 23 -12.94 4.91 7.53
CA ILE A 23 -14.39 4.78 7.68
C ILE A 23 -15.02 6.10 7.20
N THR A 24 -15.82 6.01 6.13
CA THR A 24 -16.59 7.15 5.60
C THR A 24 -18.08 6.92 5.84
N PRO A 25 -18.96 7.91 5.60
CA PRO A 25 -20.41 7.69 5.71
C PRO A 25 -20.92 6.55 4.80
N SER A 26 -20.36 6.42 3.58
CA SER A 26 -20.87 5.49 2.57
C SER A 26 -20.02 4.23 2.38
N PHE A 27 -18.74 4.25 2.74
CA PHE A 27 -17.80 3.15 2.49
C PHE A 27 -16.92 2.83 3.69
N VAL A 28 -16.50 1.57 3.78
CA VAL A 28 -15.31 1.15 4.53
C VAL A 28 -14.20 0.93 3.52
N VAL A 29 -13.11 1.70 3.62
CA VAL A 29 -12.02 1.66 2.64
C VAL A 29 -10.74 1.18 3.32
N VAL A 30 -10.13 0.14 2.75
CA VAL A 30 -8.80 -0.35 3.14
C VAL A 30 -7.78 0.23 2.16
N ILE A 31 -6.83 0.97 2.69
CA ILE A 31 -5.70 1.54 1.94
C ILE A 31 -4.53 0.58 2.09
N ILE A 32 -4.03 0.05 0.98
CA ILE A 32 -2.91 -0.89 0.94
C ILE A 32 -1.73 -0.14 0.33
N ASN A 33 -0.77 0.25 1.17
CA ASN A 33 0.51 0.77 0.71
C ASN A 33 1.52 -0.38 0.70
N ASN A 34 2.07 -0.69 -0.48
CA ASN A 34 3.06 -1.76 -0.67
C ASN A 34 4.50 -1.27 -0.62
N GLU A 35 4.70 0.03 -0.41
CA GLU A 35 6.02 0.62 -0.27
C GLU A 35 6.51 0.53 1.18
N PRO A 36 7.84 0.44 1.40
CA PRO A 36 8.44 0.52 2.71
C PRO A 36 8.05 1.80 3.47
N GLU A 37 8.06 1.73 4.79
CA GLU A 37 7.94 2.91 5.64
C GLU A 37 8.99 3.98 5.29
N GLY A 38 8.59 5.25 5.26
CA GLY A 38 9.45 6.38 4.92
C GLY A 38 9.49 6.75 3.44
N VAL A 39 8.89 5.94 2.56
CA VAL A 39 8.72 6.29 1.14
C VAL A 39 7.56 7.28 0.98
N VAL A 40 7.88 8.47 0.48
CA VAL A 40 6.93 9.59 0.33
C VAL A 40 6.16 9.51 -1.01
N SER A 41 6.80 8.99 -2.06
CA SER A 41 6.21 8.84 -3.39
C SER A 41 5.88 7.36 -3.65
N SER A 42 4.62 7.03 -3.91
CA SER A 42 4.18 5.66 -4.17
C SER A 42 3.30 5.60 -5.42
N ASP A 43 3.71 4.79 -6.39
CA ASP A 43 2.92 4.52 -7.61
C ASP A 43 2.08 3.23 -7.49
N ASN A 44 2.11 2.60 -6.32
CA ASN A 44 1.56 1.26 -6.09
C ASN A 44 0.72 1.16 -4.82
N ILE A 45 -0.08 2.21 -4.58
CA ILE A 45 -1.08 2.25 -3.51
C ILE A 45 -2.45 1.83 -4.05
N PHE A 46 -3.17 1.01 -3.29
CA PHE A 46 -4.53 0.57 -3.64
C PHE A 46 -5.54 1.00 -2.58
N TYR A 47 -6.73 1.40 -3.04
CA TYR A 47 -7.89 1.70 -2.21
C TYR A 47 -8.98 0.67 -2.52
N VAL A 48 -9.29 -0.19 -1.57
CA VAL A 48 -10.34 -1.19 -1.68
C VAL A 48 -11.51 -0.76 -0.80
N GLY A 49 -12.57 -0.27 -1.42
CA GLY A 49 -13.77 0.21 -0.74
C GLY A 49 -14.90 -0.81 -0.80
N VAL A 50 -15.63 -0.97 0.29
CA VAL A 50 -16.91 -1.71 0.35
C VAL A 50 -18.03 -0.75 0.72
N SER A 51 -19.06 -0.69 -0.12
CA SER A 51 -20.26 0.13 0.09
C SER A 51 -21.03 -0.35 1.30
N LYS A 52 -21.30 0.55 2.25
CA LYS A 52 -22.14 0.25 3.42
C LYS A 52 -23.62 0.08 3.07
N LYS A 53 -24.05 0.63 1.92
CA LYS A 53 -25.44 0.55 1.47
C LYS A 53 -25.75 -0.74 0.73
N SER A 54 -24.87 -1.13 -0.19
CA SER A 54 -25.11 -2.25 -1.11
C SER A 54 -24.19 -3.45 -0.87
N GLY A 55 -23.05 -3.27 -0.19
CA GLY A 55 -22.03 -4.30 -0.06
C GLY A 55 -21.11 -4.43 -1.27
N ASP A 56 -21.37 -3.69 -2.36
CA ASP A 56 -20.52 -3.73 -3.55
C ASP A 56 -19.10 -3.23 -3.26
N SER A 57 -18.14 -3.79 -3.97
CA SER A 57 -16.73 -3.43 -3.82
C SER A 57 -16.22 -2.59 -4.99
N ILE A 58 -15.31 -1.66 -4.69
CA ILE A 58 -14.56 -0.88 -5.66
C ILE A 58 -13.07 -0.98 -5.33
N LYS A 59 -12.25 -1.10 -6.37
CA LYS A 59 -10.79 -1.08 -6.26
C LYS A 59 -10.22 0.03 -7.13
N ILE A 60 -9.45 0.93 -6.52
CA ILE A 60 -8.80 2.05 -7.20
C ILE A 60 -7.29 1.92 -6.99
N LYS A 61 -6.51 2.14 -8.05
CA LYS A 61 -5.05 2.28 -7.97
C LYS A 61 -4.71 3.77 -7.90
N GLY A 62 -3.97 4.18 -6.87
CA GLY A 62 -3.45 5.53 -6.75
C GLY A 62 -1.98 5.62 -7.13
N GLN A 63 -1.53 6.84 -7.36
CA GLN A 63 -0.12 7.20 -7.53
C GLN A 63 0.13 8.55 -6.86
N THR A 64 1.32 8.76 -6.33
CA THR A 64 1.72 10.05 -5.79
C THR A 64 2.06 11.00 -6.93
N VAL A 65 1.54 12.23 -6.89
CA VAL A 65 1.90 13.29 -7.82
C VAL A 65 2.49 14.44 -7.02
N HIS A 66 3.71 14.84 -7.37
CA HIS A 66 4.36 16.02 -6.82
C HIS A 66 4.45 17.08 -7.91
N THR A 67 4.21 18.33 -7.54
CA THR A 67 4.53 19.50 -8.35
C THR A 67 5.35 20.44 -7.49
N THR A 68 6.28 21.14 -8.11
CA THR A 68 6.98 22.25 -7.48
C THR A 68 5.99 23.37 -7.21
N ASP A 69 6.07 24.01 -6.05
CA ASP A 69 5.22 25.15 -5.71
C ASP A 69 5.77 26.45 -6.34
N ALA A 70 5.05 27.56 -6.19
CA ALA A 70 5.37 28.84 -6.85
C ALA A 70 6.74 29.43 -6.43
N ASP A 71 7.27 29.03 -5.29
CA ASP A 71 8.59 29.40 -4.78
C ASP A 71 9.73 28.50 -5.28
N GLY A 72 9.43 27.48 -6.08
CA GLY A 72 10.43 26.63 -6.71
C GLY A 72 10.90 25.44 -5.86
N VAL A 73 10.28 25.19 -4.71
CA VAL A 73 10.52 24.03 -3.84
C VAL A 73 9.27 23.17 -3.63
#